data_AF-A0A1H3YGP9-F1
#
_entry.id   AF-A0A1H3YGP9-F1
#
_cell.length_a   1.000
_cell.length_b   1.000
_cell.length_c   1.000
_cell.angle_alpha   90.00
_cell.angle_beta   90.00
_cell.angle_gamma   90.00
#
_symmetry.space_group_name_H-M   'P 1'
#
loop_
_entity.id
_entity.type
_entity.pdbx_description
1 polymer ?
#
loop_
_entity_poly.entity_id
_entity_poly.type
_entity_poly.pdbx_seq_one_letter_code
_entity_poly.pdbx_strand_id
1 'polypeptide(L)'
;MQTKPYNIAAGLLLVASLSPVSGCAAETALAVAPPVNAANGFTSLWQPGWQCGQANQVSRAFIDSLIKNKALHGYALNGVSLPLLLGQNPAESGAILFAKSQNTWRAYPIADGSAVLSAYSTPAFNRLMLFATWGRGGPSNDYILLHGKNQLSEFGCTSVHFPAELNRPDWNNRYPGLHDFNMDTQGRGSLVTAAYVPAGNGEKKQWYQYTSNDWGRNWSEGRKIPAMPAKLDGIFQSISEIPPPTWLVKSLLASTP
;
A
#
# COMPACT_ATOMS: atom_id res chain seq x y z
N MET A 1 16.37 16.91 16.74
CA MET A 1 16.92 16.60 15.40
C MET A 1 16.54 17.73 14.46
N GLN A 2 17.53 18.50 14.01
CA GLN A 2 17.34 19.64 13.09
C GLN A 2 17.15 19.13 11.67
N THR A 3 16.07 19.55 11.00
CA THR A 3 15.87 19.36 9.57
C THR A 3 16.16 20.68 8.85
N LYS A 4 17.13 20.65 7.93
CA LYS A 4 17.42 21.75 6.99
C LYS A 4 16.42 21.69 5.82
N PRO A 5 15.87 22.82 5.35
CA PRO A 5 15.12 22.86 4.10
C PRO A 5 16.06 23.00 2.89
N TYR A 6 15.70 22.31 1.79
CA TYR A 6 16.31 22.47 0.46
C TYR A 6 15.62 23.61 -0.29
N ASN A 7 16.41 24.59 -0.75
CA ASN A 7 15.99 25.60 -1.72
C ASN A 7 16.07 25.02 -3.14
N ILE A 8 15.00 25.14 -3.93
CA ILE A 8 15.04 24.93 -5.38
C ILE A 8 14.81 26.28 -6.05
N ALA A 9 15.79 26.68 -6.85
CA ALA A 9 15.78 27.89 -7.66
C ALA A 9 14.82 27.73 -8.85
N ALA A 10 13.93 28.71 -9.03
CA ALA A 10 13.08 28.86 -10.19
C ALA A 10 13.85 29.55 -11.33
N GLY A 11 13.99 28.86 -12.46
CA GLY A 11 14.49 29.44 -13.70
C GLY A 11 13.33 29.95 -14.56
N LEU A 12 13.27 31.26 -14.74
CA LEU A 12 12.50 31.95 -15.79
C LEU A 12 12.93 31.45 -17.18
N LEU A 13 11.97 31.32 -18.11
CA LEU A 13 12.24 31.49 -19.53
C LEU A 13 11.13 32.27 -20.21
N LEU A 14 11.60 33.24 -21.00
CA LEU A 14 10.86 34.33 -21.63
C LEU A 14 9.89 33.89 -22.72
N VAL A 15 8.84 34.69 -22.83
CA VAL A 15 7.92 34.80 -23.97
C VAL A 15 8.63 35.42 -25.17
N ALA A 16 8.43 34.85 -26.36
CA ALA A 16 8.58 35.56 -27.62
C ALA A 16 7.42 35.14 -28.55
N SER A 17 6.52 36.09 -28.78
CA SER A 17 5.40 36.03 -29.70
C SER A 17 5.82 36.45 -31.11
N LEU A 18 5.44 35.69 -32.13
CA LEU A 18 5.25 36.20 -33.50
C LEU A 18 4.11 35.42 -34.19
N SER A 19 3.18 36.16 -34.77
CA SER A 19 2.17 35.73 -35.77
C SER A 19 2.29 36.70 -36.96
N PRO A 20 1.54 36.56 -38.07
CA PRO A 20 1.01 35.38 -38.78
C PRO A 20 1.37 35.43 -40.30
N VAL A 21 1.26 34.32 -41.04
CA VAL A 21 0.96 34.37 -42.50
C VAL A 21 0.19 33.11 -42.92
N SER A 22 -0.92 33.33 -43.62
CA SER A 22 -1.79 32.33 -44.24
C SER A 22 -1.13 31.59 -45.40
N GLY A 23 -1.40 30.29 -45.53
CA GLY A 23 -1.08 29.52 -46.73
C GLY A 23 -1.69 28.13 -46.66
N CYS A 24 -2.66 27.85 -47.55
CA CYS A 24 -3.26 26.53 -47.74
C CYS A 24 -2.20 25.50 -48.13
N ALA A 25 -2.10 24.40 -47.38
CA ALA A 25 -1.50 23.16 -47.86
C ALA A 25 -2.07 21.95 -47.10
N ALA A 26 -2.33 20.90 -47.86
CA ALA A 26 -2.95 19.64 -47.52
C ALA A 26 -2.57 19.04 -46.15
N GLU A 27 -3.59 18.58 -45.42
CA GLU A 27 -3.48 17.64 -44.31
C GLU A 27 -2.76 16.37 -44.78
N THR A 28 -1.47 16.29 -44.47
CA THR A 28 -0.79 15.02 -44.25
C THR A 28 -0.47 14.98 -42.77
N ALA A 29 -1.23 14.17 -42.03
CA ALA A 29 -1.01 13.92 -40.62
C ALA A 29 0.36 13.23 -40.43
N LEU A 30 1.41 14.02 -40.27
CA LEU A 30 2.66 13.57 -39.69
C LEU A 30 2.37 13.31 -38.21
N ALA A 31 2.25 12.03 -37.87
CA ALA A 31 2.18 11.55 -36.51
C ALA A 31 3.39 12.09 -35.74
N VAL A 32 3.17 13.17 -34.97
CA VAL A 32 4.08 13.59 -33.92
C VAL A 32 4.06 12.47 -32.90
N ALA A 33 5.14 11.67 -32.87
CA ALA A 33 5.33 10.68 -31.84
C ALA A 33 5.16 11.35 -30.47
N PRO A 34 4.34 10.80 -29.56
CA PRO A 34 4.23 11.36 -28.22
C PRO A 34 5.62 11.40 -27.59
N PRO A 35 5.92 12.42 -26.76
CA PRO A 35 7.17 12.46 -26.04
C PRO A 35 7.30 11.15 -25.26
N VAL A 36 8.37 10.41 -25.56
CA VAL A 36 8.76 9.23 -24.81
C VAL A 36 9.11 9.74 -23.43
N ASN A 37 8.13 9.72 -22.52
CA ASN A 37 8.43 9.72 -21.10
C ASN A 37 9.45 8.59 -20.92
N ALA A 38 10.64 8.95 -20.46
CA ALA A 38 11.66 8.00 -20.08
C ALA A 38 11.06 7.10 -18.99
N ALA A 39 10.40 6.03 -19.42
CA ALA A 39 9.97 4.95 -18.59
C ALA A 39 11.26 4.39 -18.00
N ASN A 40 11.50 4.66 -16.73
CA ASN A 40 12.42 3.85 -15.95
C ASN A 40 11.83 2.43 -16.03
N GLY A 41 12.35 1.65 -17.00
CA GLY A 41 11.78 0.40 -17.48
C GLY A 41 12.01 -0.70 -16.48
N PHE A 42 11.22 -0.71 -15.40
CA PHE A 42 11.16 -1.85 -14.51
C PHE A 42 10.25 -2.90 -15.14
N THR A 43 10.79 -4.07 -15.43
CA THR A 43 9.98 -5.23 -15.80
C THR A 43 9.09 -5.59 -14.61
N SER A 44 7.77 -5.50 -14.78
CA SER A 44 6.85 -5.95 -13.75
C SER A 44 7.01 -7.45 -13.52
N LEU A 45 7.22 -7.85 -12.27
CA LEU A 45 7.13 -9.22 -11.80
C LEU A 45 5.70 -9.56 -11.33
N TRP A 46 4.74 -8.65 -11.46
CA TRP A 46 3.33 -8.93 -11.24
C TRP A 46 2.83 -9.94 -12.27
N GLN A 47 2.11 -10.96 -11.83
CA GLN A 47 1.64 -12.00 -12.74
C GLN A 47 0.23 -11.70 -13.27
N PRO A 48 -0.05 -12.03 -14.55
CA PRO A 48 -1.39 -11.94 -15.10
C PRO A 48 -2.40 -12.73 -14.26
N GLY A 49 -3.57 -12.14 -14.00
CA GLY A 49 -4.66 -12.79 -13.26
C GLY A 49 -4.55 -12.73 -11.74
N TRP A 50 -3.49 -12.16 -11.17
CA TRP A 50 -3.43 -11.91 -9.73
C TRP A 50 -4.46 -10.89 -9.29
N GLN A 51 -5.25 -11.28 -8.28
CA GLN A 51 -6.25 -10.44 -7.64
C GLN A 51 -6.00 -10.39 -6.14
N CYS A 52 -6.37 -9.27 -5.52
CA CYS A 52 -6.14 -9.05 -4.11
C CYS A 52 -6.82 -10.14 -3.26
N GLY A 53 -6.05 -10.76 -2.36
CA GLY A 53 -6.56 -11.75 -1.41
C GLY A 53 -6.92 -13.11 -2.02
N GLN A 54 -6.78 -13.27 -3.34
CA GLN A 54 -6.94 -14.57 -3.99
C GLN A 54 -5.69 -15.42 -3.76
N ALA A 55 -5.89 -16.67 -3.35
CA ALA A 55 -4.80 -17.63 -3.20
C ALA A 55 -4.22 -18.00 -4.57
N ASN A 56 -2.92 -17.78 -4.73
CA ASN A 56 -2.17 -18.08 -5.94
C ASN A 56 -0.99 -19.02 -5.63
N GLN A 57 -0.60 -19.79 -6.63
CA GLN A 57 0.70 -20.45 -6.63
C GLN A 57 1.75 -19.47 -7.19
N VAL A 58 2.97 -19.58 -6.71
CA VAL A 58 4.10 -18.79 -7.18
C VAL A 58 5.21 -19.73 -7.62
N SER A 59 5.92 -19.34 -8.69
CA SER A 59 7.09 -20.08 -9.14
C SER A 59 8.25 -19.85 -8.18
N ARG A 60 9.13 -20.85 -8.08
CA ARG A 60 10.39 -20.72 -7.33
C ARG A 60 11.23 -19.53 -7.79
N ALA A 61 11.33 -19.32 -9.11
CA ALA A 61 12.07 -18.21 -9.70
C ALA A 61 11.59 -16.83 -9.21
N PHE A 62 10.28 -16.66 -9.00
CA PHE A 62 9.73 -15.42 -8.44
C PHE A 62 10.20 -15.20 -6.99
N ILE A 63 10.14 -16.24 -6.15
CA ILE A 63 10.62 -16.17 -4.76
C ILE A 63 12.12 -15.91 -4.70
N ASP A 64 12.91 -16.57 -5.55
CA ASP A 64 14.35 -16.36 -5.63
C ASP A 64 14.68 -14.91 -6.03
N SER A 65 13.86 -14.28 -6.89
CA SER A 65 13.97 -12.85 -7.22
C SER A 65 13.75 -11.96 -5.98
N LEU A 66 12.71 -12.22 -5.20
CA LEU A 66 12.45 -11.49 -3.95
C LEU A 66 13.61 -11.63 -2.95
N ILE A 67 14.16 -12.84 -2.81
CA ILE A 67 15.30 -13.10 -1.93
C ILE A 67 16.53 -12.32 -2.41
N LYS A 68 16.86 -12.41 -3.71
CA LYS A 68 17.99 -11.70 -4.32
C LYS A 68 17.90 -10.19 -4.12
N ASN A 69 16.69 -9.63 -4.24
CA ASN A 69 16.42 -8.21 -4.08
C ASN A 69 16.24 -7.78 -2.62
N LYS A 70 16.40 -8.69 -1.65
CA LYS A 70 16.14 -8.45 -0.21
C LYS A 70 14.74 -7.89 0.05
N ALA A 71 13.78 -8.31 -0.77
CA ALA A 71 12.39 -7.87 -0.76
C ALA A 71 11.46 -8.88 -0.08
N LEU A 72 12.00 -9.80 0.72
CA LEU A 72 11.25 -10.81 1.47
C LEU A 72 11.48 -10.59 2.96
N HIS A 73 10.39 -10.52 3.72
CA HIS A 73 10.39 -10.14 5.12
C HIS A 73 9.54 -11.12 5.92
N GLY A 74 9.83 -11.28 7.22
CA GLY A 74 8.95 -11.97 8.15
C GLY A 74 8.13 -10.97 8.96
N TYR A 75 7.15 -11.48 9.70
CA TYR A 75 6.48 -10.72 10.75
C TYR A 75 6.63 -11.41 12.10
N ALA A 76 6.69 -10.61 13.15
CA ALA A 76 6.69 -11.08 14.52
C ALA A 76 5.61 -10.38 15.34
N LEU A 77 5.00 -11.14 16.25
CA LEU A 77 4.15 -10.60 17.31
C LEU A 77 4.87 -10.81 18.64
N ASN A 78 5.12 -9.73 19.37
CA ASN A 78 5.82 -9.78 20.67
C ASN A 78 7.16 -10.55 20.60
N GLY A 79 7.91 -10.35 19.52
CA GLY A 79 9.19 -11.04 19.26
C GLY A 79 9.09 -12.47 18.73
N VAL A 80 7.89 -13.05 18.68
CA VAL A 80 7.66 -14.40 18.15
C VAL A 80 7.32 -14.33 16.66
N SER A 81 8.13 -14.98 15.82
CA SER A 81 7.88 -15.03 14.37
C SER A 81 6.57 -15.75 14.04
N LEU A 82 5.77 -15.13 13.18
CA LEU A 82 4.54 -15.69 12.65
C LEU A 82 4.85 -16.56 11.42
N PRO A 83 4.01 -17.57 11.10
CA PRO A 83 4.23 -18.49 9.98
C PRO A 83 3.84 -17.87 8.62
N LEU A 84 4.35 -16.67 8.35
CA LEU A 84 4.01 -15.86 7.20
C LEU A 84 5.21 -15.00 6.78
N LEU A 85 5.31 -14.74 5.49
CA LEU A 85 6.34 -13.90 4.89
C LEU A 85 5.67 -12.83 4.02
N LEU A 86 6.24 -11.64 3.97
CA LEU A 86 5.81 -10.58 3.08
C LEU A 86 6.86 -10.37 1.99
N GLY A 87 6.47 -10.57 0.74
CA GLY A 87 7.21 -10.05 -0.40
C GLY A 87 6.81 -8.61 -0.64
N GLN A 88 7.75 -7.68 -0.68
CA GLN A 88 7.46 -6.27 -0.92
C GLN A 88 8.52 -5.62 -1.81
N ASN A 89 8.17 -5.41 -3.07
CA ASN A 89 9.00 -4.65 -4.00
C ASN A 89 8.12 -3.70 -4.83
N PRO A 90 7.85 -2.47 -4.36
CA PRO A 90 6.97 -1.52 -5.06
C PRO A 90 7.40 -1.19 -6.49
N ALA A 91 8.68 -1.34 -6.84
CA ALA A 91 9.17 -1.07 -8.18
C ALA A 91 8.85 -2.18 -9.18
N GLU A 92 8.75 -3.44 -8.73
CA GLU A 92 8.65 -4.61 -9.62
C GLU A 92 7.37 -5.44 -9.41
N SER A 93 6.91 -5.65 -8.17
CA SER A 93 5.79 -6.55 -7.87
C SER A 93 4.73 -5.97 -6.94
N GLY A 94 5.05 -4.95 -6.15
CA GLY A 94 4.24 -4.56 -4.99
C GLY A 94 4.32 -5.55 -3.84
N ALA A 95 3.27 -5.54 -2.99
CA ALA A 95 3.18 -6.35 -1.79
C ALA A 95 2.37 -7.65 -2.00
N ILE A 96 2.92 -8.76 -1.50
CA ILE A 96 2.36 -10.12 -1.60
C ILE A 96 2.59 -10.82 -0.27
N LEU A 97 1.51 -11.28 0.36
CA LEU A 97 1.60 -12.08 1.56
C LEU A 97 1.76 -13.56 1.19
N PHE A 98 2.81 -14.21 1.68
CA PHE A 98 2.91 -15.66 1.69
C PHE A 98 2.45 -16.17 3.04
N ALA A 99 1.45 -17.04 3.06
CA ALA A 99 0.99 -17.69 4.27
C ALA A 99 0.97 -19.21 4.11
N LYS A 100 1.30 -19.91 5.20
CA LYS A 100 1.24 -21.36 5.27
C LYS A 100 -0.07 -21.77 5.96
N SER A 101 -0.89 -22.53 5.26
CA SER A 101 -2.10 -23.15 5.82
C SER A 101 -2.09 -24.64 5.50
N GLN A 102 -2.33 -25.48 6.52
CA GLN A 102 -2.37 -26.95 6.37
C GLN A 102 -1.16 -27.51 5.59
N ASN A 103 0.05 -27.04 5.94
CA ASN A 103 1.32 -27.38 5.27
C ASN A 103 1.47 -26.94 3.80
N THR A 104 0.51 -26.24 3.23
CA THR A 104 0.60 -25.67 1.88
C THR A 104 0.87 -24.18 1.97
N TRP A 105 1.88 -23.71 1.24
CA TRP A 105 2.09 -22.27 1.06
C TRP A 105 1.21 -21.74 -0.07
N ARG A 106 0.65 -20.56 0.16
CA ARG A 106 -0.09 -19.80 -0.84
C ARG A 106 0.42 -18.36 -0.83
N ALA A 107 0.46 -17.77 -2.01
CA ALA A 107 0.66 -16.35 -2.17
C ALA A 107 -0.69 -15.64 -2.25
N TYR A 108 -0.80 -14.52 -1.57
CA TYR A 108 -1.97 -13.64 -1.54
C TYR A 108 -1.47 -12.26 -1.99
N PRO A 109 -1.52 -11.98 -3.30
CA PRO A 109 -1.17 -10.67 -3.82
C PRO A 109 -2.06 -9.60 -3.17
N ILE A 110 -1.50 -8.41 -2.93
CA ILE A 110 -2.28 -7.27 -2.42
C ILE A 110 -2.57 -6.32 -3.59
N ALA A 111 -1.53 -5.70 -4.15
CA ALA A 111 -1.63 -4.95 -5.42
C ALA A 111 -0.26 -4.71 -6.05
N ASP A 112 -0.23 -4.60 -7.38
CA ASP A 112 0.98 -4.27 -8.13
C ASP A 112 1.52 -2.90 -7.72
N GLY A 113 2.75 -2.82 -7.24
CA GLY A 113 3.39 -1.57 -6.81
C GLY A 113 2.99 -1.06 -5.43
N SER A 114 2.17 -1.82 -4.69
CA SER A 114 1.80 -1.47 -3.32
C SER A 114 2.93 -1.69 -2.30
N ALA A 115 2.82 -1.02 -1.15
CA ALA A 115 3.60 -1.28 0.05
C ALA A 115 2.68 -1.39 1.27
N VAL A 116 2.89 -2.40 2.11
CA VAL A 116 2.26 -2.53 3.43
C VAL A 116 2.77 -1.43 4.35
N LEU A 117 1.82 -0.66 4.88
CA LEU A 117 2.04 0.46 5.78
C LEU A 117 1.97 0.02 7.25
N SER A 118 1.07 -0.88 7.57
CA SER A 118 0.91 -1.41 8.92
C SER A 118 0.24 -2.78 8.91
N ALA A 119 0.56 -3.56 9.94
CA ALA A 119 0.14 -4.93 10.07
C ALA A 119 -0.31 -5.20 11.50
N TYR A 120 -1.42 -5.93 11.66
CA TYR A 120 -2.00 -6.25 12.95
C TYR A 120 -2.50 -7.68 12.98
N SER A 121 -2.41 -8.33 14.14
CA SER A 121 -2.94 -9.68 14.34
C SER A 121 -3.62 -9.80 15.70
N THR A 122 -4.56 -10.74 15.79
CA THR A 122 -5.11 -11.20 17.06
C THR A 122 -5.03 -12.72 17.11
N PRO A 123 -4.02 -13.29 17.82
CA PRO A 123 -3.82 -14.74 17.86
C PRO A 123 -5.03 -15.49 18.41
N ALA A 124 -5.70 -14.93 19.42
CA ALA A 124 -6.87 -15.54 20.05
C ALA A 124 -8.04 -15.75 19.08
N PHE A 125 -8.12 -14.95 18.01
CA PHE A 125 -9.18 -15.04 17.00
C PHE A 125 -8.64 -15.45 15.62
N ASN A 126 -7.36 -15.79 15.51
CA ASN A 126 -6.70 -16.20 14.27
C ASN A 126 -6.94 -15.25 13.08
N ARG A 127 -6.81 -13.93 13.32
CA ARG A 127 -7.01 -12.90 12.30
C ARG A 127 -5.75 -12.09 12.03
N LEU A 128 -5.65 -11.60 10.81
CA LEU A 128 -4.59 -10.73 10.31
C LEU A 128 -5.22 -9.55 9.56
N MET A 129 -4.66 -8.36 9.71
CA MET A 129 -5.00 -7.17 8.92
C MET A 129 -3.73 -6.51 8.42
N LEU A 130 -3.59 -6.37 7.11
CA LEU A 130 -2.50 -5.64 6.46
C LEU A 130 -3.08 -4.47 5.69
N PHE A 131 -2.73 -3.25 6.10
CA PHE A 131 -3.07 -2.04 5.37
C PHE A 131 -1.92 -1.70 4.44
N ALA A 132 -2.21 -1.53 3.15
CA ALA A 132 -1.24 -1.20 2.13
C ALA A 132 -1.65 0.04 1.33
N THR A 133 -0.66 0.69 0.72
CA THR A 133 -0.92 1.68 -0.32
C THR A 133 -1.60 1.03 -1.51
N TRP A 134 -2.28 1.84 -2.33
CA TRP A 134 -2.59 1.43 -3.68
C TRP A 134 -1.31 1.30 -4.54
N GLY A 135 -1.47 0.71 -5.73
CA GLY A 135 -0.40 0.24 -6.60
C GLY A 135 0.50 1.28 -7.28
N ARG A 136 1.19 0.85 -8.35
CA ARG A 136 2.06 1.69 -9.20
C ARG A 136 1.25 2.84 -9.83
N GLY A 137 1.60 4.09 -9.51
CA GLY A 137 0.92 5.27 -10.07
C GLY A 137 0.74 6.46 -9.12
N GLY A 138 1.22 6.36 -7.89
CA GLY A 138 0.93 7.33 -6.83
C GLY A 138 -0.27 6.89 -6.00
N PRO A 139 -0.59 7.59 -4.91
CA PRO A 139 -1.70 7.21 -4.07
C PRO A 139 -2.99 7.30 -4.87
N SER A 140 -3.66 6.16 -5.03
CA SER A 140 -5.09 6.16 -5.24
C SER A 140 -5.78 6.84 -4.06
N ASN A 141 -7.09 7.04 -4.20
CA ASN A 141 -7.92 7.63 -3.16
C ASN A 141 -8.31 6.63 -2.06
N ASP A 142 -7.50 5.61 -1.81
CA ASP A 142 -7.79 4.53 -0.87
C ASP A 142 -6.56 3.76 -0.40
N TYR A 143 -6.68 3.16 0.79
CA TYR A 143 -5.85 2.04 1.20
C TYR A 143 -6.46 0.74 0.72
N ILE A 144 -5.61 -0.26 0.49
CA ILE A 144 -6.03 -1.66 0.36
C ILE A 144 -5.85 -2.32 1.72
N LEU A 145 -6.91 -2.95 2.22
CA LEU A 145 -6.85 -3.78 3.42
C LEU A 145 -6.97 -5.24 3.01
N LEU A 146 -5.90 -6.02 3.21
CA LEU A 146 -5.95 -7.47 3.19
C LEU A 146 -6.34 -7.96 4.59
N HIS A 147 -7.46 -8.67 4.69
CA HIS A 147 -7.91 -9.26 5.95
C HIS A 147 -7.92 -10.79 5.87
N GLY A 148 -7.17 -11.43 6.79
CA GLY A 148 -7.09 -12.88 6.92
C GLY A 148 -7.89 -13.40 8.11
N LYS A 149 -8.47 -14.60 7.98
CA LYS A 149 -9.17 -15.32 9.05
C LYS A 149 -8.90 -16.83 8.98
N ASN A 150 -9.46 -17.59 9.92
CA ASN A 150 -9.42 -19.05 9.95
C ASN A 150 -8.00 -19.61 9.84
N GLN A 151 -7.10 -19.13 10.71
CA GLN A 151 -5.69 -19.54 10.73
C GLN A 151 -4.98 -19.30 9.40
N LEU A 152 -5.25 -18.14 8.77
CA LEU A 152 -4.66 -17.75 7.49
C LEU A 152 -5.01 -18.71 6.34
N SER A 153 -6.14 -19.41 6.41
CA SER A 153 -6.66 -20.20 5.28
C SER A 153 -7.53 -19.37 4.34
N GLU A 154 -8.15 -18.31 4.84
CA GLU A 154 -9.07 -17.47 4.08
C GLU A 154 -8.63 -16.01 4.14
N PHE A 155 -8.59 -15.37 2.98
CA PHE A 155 -8.25 -13.96 2.82
C PHE A 155 -9.30 -13.26 1.96
N GLY A 156 -9.45 -11.97 2.20
CA GLY A 156 -10.21 -11.09 1.33
C GLY A 156 -9.59 -9.69 1.37
N CYS A 157 -10.02 -8.86 0.44
CA CYS A 157 -9.60 -7.48 0.37
C CYS A 157 -10.79 -6.54 0.39
N THR A 158 -10.56 -5.39 1.01
CA THR A 158 -11.46 -4.25 0.92
C THR A 158 -10.64 -2.98 0.69
N SER A 159 -11.31 -1.94 0.23
CA SER A 159 -10.72 -0.61 0.10
C SER A 159 -11.19 0.28 1.26
N VAL A 160 -10.28 1.11 1.78
CA VAL A 160 -10.61 2.16 2.74
C VAL A 160 -10.37 3.50 2.07
N HIS A 161 -11.45 4.13 1.61
CA HIS A 161 -11.36 5.39 0.87
C HIS A 161 -10.81 6.52 1.74
N PHE A 162 -9.95 7.34 1.16
CA PHE A 162 -9.52 8.58 1.77
C PHE A 162 -10.70 9.54 1.88
N PRO A 163 -10.66 10.48 2.84
CA PRO A 163 -11.69 11.51 2.95
C PRO A 163 -11.73 12.29 1.62
N ALA A 164 -12.92 12.52 1.07
CA ALA A 164 -13.09 13.10 -0.27
C ALA A 164 -12.37 14.45 -0.45
N GLU A 165 -12.25 15.21 0.63
CA GLU A 165 -11.53 16.48 0.65
C GLU A 165 -10.01 16.37 0.50
N LEU A 166 -9.41 15.20 0.72
CA LEU A 166 -7.99 14.95 0.45
C LEU A 166 -7.72 14.69 -1.04
N ASN A 167 -8.76 14.33 -1.81
CA ASN A 167 -8.67 14.11 -3.25
C ASN A 167 -8.72 15.44 -4.00
N ARG A 168 -7.70 16.30 -3.79
CA ARG A 168 -7.56 17.57 -4.48
C ARG A 168 -6.27 17.65 -5.31
N PRO A 169 -6.32 18.17 -6.55
CA PRO A 169 -5.15 18.25 -7.43
C PRO A 169 -3.96 19.03 -6.85
N ASP A 170 -4.22 20.03 -6.01
CA ASP A 170 -3.22 20.92 -5.41
C ASP A 170 -2.50 20.29 -4.21
N TRP A 171 -2.95 19.14 -3.70
CA TRP A 171 -2.41 18.54 -2.48
C TRP A 171 -1.34 17.48 -2.74
N ASN A 172 -0.77 17.44 -3.96
CA ASN A 172 0.40 16.63 -4.33
C ASN A 172 0.32 15.20 -3.80
N ASN A 173 -0.81 14.52 -3.95
CA ASN A 173 -0.89 13.10 -3.59
C ASN A 173 -0.59 12.86 -2.09
N ARG A 174 -0.99 13.77 -1.20
CA ARG A 174 -0.90 13.55 0.24
C ARG A 174 -1.92 12.52 0.67
N TYR A 175 -1.45 11.29 0.83
CA TYR A 175 -2.24 10.24 1.46
C TYR A 175 -2.20 10.42 2.98
N PRO A 176 -3.30 10.15 3.69
CA PRO A 176 -3.28 10.15 5.13
C PRO A 176 -2.29 9.06 5.61
N GLY A 177 -1.50 9.33 6.64
CA GLY A 177 -0.70 8.31 7.32
C GLY A 177 -1.56 7.53 8.29
N LEU A 178 -1.43 6.20 8.31
CA LEU A 178 -2.07 5.35 9.33
C LEU A 178 -1.40 5.61 10.68
N HIS A 179 -2.19 5.83 11.73
CA HIS A 179 -1.68 6.19 13.05
C HIS A 179 -2.09 5.21 14.15
N ASP A 180 -3.33 4.75 14.15
CA ASP A 180 -3.80 3.76 15.12
C ASP A 180 -4.92 2.93 14.51
N PHE A 181 -5.03 1.68 14.95
CA PHE A 181 -6.06 0.75 14.52
C PHE A 181 -6.35 -0.24 15.65
N ASN A 182 -7.64 -0.45 15.93
CA ASN A 182 -8.05 -1.57 16.77
C ASN A 182 -9.50 -1.97 16.49
N MET A 183 -9.84 -3.22 16.86
CA MET A 183 -11.19 -3.78 16.81
C MET A 183 -11.45 -4.65 18.02
N ASP A 184 -12.70 -4.74 18.45
CA ASP A 184 -13.16 -5.62 19.52
C ASP A 184 -13.46 -7.05 19.03
N THR A 185 -13.91 -7.92 19.93
CA THR A 185 -14.25 -9.32 19.66
C THR A 185 -15.51 -9.50 18.81
N GLN A 186 -16.28 -8.44 18.58
CA GLN A 186 -17.46 -8.44 17.72
C GLN A 186 -17.12 -7.95 16.31
N GLY A 187 -15.87 -7.55 16.06
CA GLY A 187 -15.42 -6.99 14.78
C GLY A 187 -15.79 -5.53 14.59
N ARG A 188 -16.16 -4.84 15.67
CA ARG A 188 -16.36 -3.39 15.66
C ARG A 188 -15.04 -2.71 15.97
N GLY A 189 -14.68 -1.68 15.24
CA GLY A 189 -13.45 -0.96 15.55
C GLY A 189 -13.24 0.31 14.78
N SER A 190 -12.04 0.85 14.92
CA SER A 190 -11.67 2.14 14.39
C SER A 190 -10.29 2.10 13.75
N LEU A 191 -10.14 2.88 12.69
CA LEU A 191 -8.86 3.25 12.10
C LEU A 191 -8.72 4.77 12.25
N VAL A 192 -7.57 5.22 12.70
CA VAL A 192 -7.23 6.64 12.82
C VAL A 192 -6.08 6.95 11.88
N THR A 193 -6.25 8.00 11.10
CA THR A 193 -5.26 8.47 10.13
C THR A 193 -5.06 9.98 10.24
N ALA A 194 -3.99 10.49 9.65
CA ALA A 194 -3.78 11.94 9.58
C ALA A 194 -3.09 12.36 8.30
N ALA A 195 -3.47 13.53 7.79
CA ALA A 195 -2.80 14.18 6.68
C ALA A 195 -2.33 15.57 7.10
N TYR A 196 -1.27 16.07 6.49
CA TYR A 196 -0.88 17.47 6.57
C TYR A 196 -1.51 18.20 5.38
N VAL A 197 -2.45 19.10 5.63
CA VAL A 197 -3.17 19.82 4.58
C VAL A 197 -2.67 21.28 4.51
N PRO A 198 -2.58 21.90 3.32
CA PRO A 198 -2.24 23.31 3.20
C PRO A 198 -3.22 24.20 3.99
N ALA A 199 -2.67 25.16 4.73
CA ALA A 199 -3.43 26.13 5.52
C ALA A 199 -2.70 27.49 5.53
N GLY A 200 -3.15 28.41 4.68
CA GLY A 200 -2.48 29.70 4.47
C GLY A 200 -1.06 29.50 3.95
N ASN A 201 -0.07 30.07 4.64
CA ASN A 201 1.36 29.96 4.27
C ASN A 201 2.05 28.72 4.86
N GLY A 202 1.30 27.75 5.38
CA GLY A 202 1.86 26.57 6.03
C GLY A 202 0.98 25.33 5.88
N GLU A 203 1.21 24.34 6.75
CA GLU A 203 0.48 23.07 6.76
C GLU A 203 -0.17 22.85 8.13
N LYS A 204 -1.38 22.30 8.12
CA LYS A 204 -2.10 21.90 9.31
C LYS A 204 -2.28 20.39 9.32
N LYS A 205 -1.90 19.75 10.43
CA LYS A 205 -2.23 18.34 10.65
C LYS A 205 -3.73 18.20 10.87
N GLN A 206 -4.36 17.33 10.10
CA GLN A 206 -5.77 17.00 10.21
C GLN A 206 -5.95 15.50 10.45
N TRP A 207 -6.78 15.17 11.44
CA TRP A 207 -7.03 13.79 11.87
C TRP A 207 -8.37 13.29 11.33
N TYR A 208 -8.40 12.01 10.99
CA TYR A 208 -9.59 11.32 10.49
C TYR A 208 -9.77 10.01 11.24
N GLN A 209 -11.03 9.64 11.48
CA GLN A 209 -11.42 8.36 12.03
C GLN A 209 -12.42 7.66 11.12
N TYR A 210 -12.16 6.38 10.91
CA TYR A 210 -13.01 5.45 10.20
C TYR A 210 -13.52 4.42 11.19
N THR A 211 -14.70 3.87 10.91
CA THR A 211 -15.29 2.82 11.73
C THR A 211 -15.65 1.62 10.86
N SER A 212 -15.57 0.44 11.45
CA SER A 212 -16.06 -0.80 10.84
C SER A 212 -16.86 -1.56 11.89
N ASN A 213 -17.85 -2.33 11.45
CA ASN A 213 -18.71 -3.16 12.30
C ASN A 213 -18.69 -4.64 11.90
N ASP A 214 -17.76 -5.04 11.02
CA ASP A 214 -17.81 -6.35 10.37
C ASP A 214 -16.43 -6.95 10.09
N TRP A 215 -15.47 -6.70 10.98
CA TRP A 215 -14.08 -7.12 10.86
C TRP A 215 -13.32 -6.47 9.70
N GLY A 216 -13.64 -5.22 9.40
CA GLY A 216 -12.95 -4.45 8.38
C GLY A 216 -13.30 -4.91 6.97
N ARG A 217 -14.47 -5.53 6.75
CA ARG A 217 -14.96 -5.83 5.41
C ARG A 217 -15.57 -4.58 4.78
N ASN A 218 -16.26 -3.79 5.59
CA ASN A 218 -16.77 -2.47 5.23
C ASN A 218 -16.25 -1.42 6.21
N TRP A 219 -16.01 -0.22 5.67
CA TRP A 219 -15.54 0.93 6.41
C TRP A 219 -16.45 2.14 6.16
N SER A 220 -16.69 2.92 7.21
CA SER A 220 -17.35 4.22 7.07
C SER A 220 -16.48 5.19 6.27
N GLU A 221 -17.05 6.30 5.84
CA GLU A 221 -16.25 7.46 5.42
C GLU A 221 -15.38 7.97 6.56
N GLY A 222 -14.26 8.62 6.20
CA GLY A 222 -13.34 9.22 7.16
C GLY A 222 -13.92 10.50 7.76
N ARG A 223 -14.31 10.44 9.03
CA ARG A 223 -14.82 11.60 9.77
C ARG A 223 -13.65 12.39 10.37
N LYS A 224 -13.66 13.72 10.21
CA LYS A 224 -12.70 14.59 10.92
C LYS A 224 -12.86 14.48 12.42
N ILE A 225 -11.75 14.36 13.13
CA ILE A 225 -11.69 14.43 14.59
C ILE A 225 -10.72 15.54 15.03
N PRO A 226 -10.94 16.17 16.19
CA PRO A 226 -10.14 17.33 16.61
C PRO A 226 -8.70 16.95 16.99
N ALA A 227 -8.47 15.73 17.47
CA ALA A 227 -7.17 15.22 17.89
C ALA A 227 -7.14 13.69 17.84
N MET A 228 -5.93 13.11 17.88
CA MET A 228 -5.74 11.66 18.04
C MET A 228 -6.33 11.18 19.37
N PRO A 229 -7.13 10.10 19.37
CA PRO A 229 -7.57 9.46 20.61
C PRO A 229 -6.37 8.96 21.42
N ALA A 230 -6.46 9.00 22.75
CA ALA A 230 -5.37 8.55 23.61
C ALA A 230 -5.02 7.06 23.41
N LYS A 231 -6.04 6.23 23.11
CA LYS A 231 -5.91 4.80 22.81
C LYS A 231 -7.18 4.31 22.12
N LEU A 232 -7.04 3.40 21.15
CA LEU A 232 -8.14 2.58 20.67
C LEU A 232 -8.21 1.26 21.42
N ASP A 233 -9.38 0.97 22.01
CA ASP A 233 -9.64 -0.31 22.66
C ASP A 233 -9.88 -1.42 21.64
N GLY A 234 -9.41 -2.62 21.96
CA GLY A 234 -9.62 -3.81 21.14
C GLY A 234 -8.57 -4.89 21.35
N ILE A 235 -8.63 -5.90 20.50
CA ILE A 235 -7.92 -7.18 20.62
C ILE A 235 -6.81 -7.36 19.60
N PHE A 236 -6.64 -6.42 18.66
CA PHE A 236 -5.56 -6.46 17.70
C PHE A 236 -4.27 -5.91 18.31
N GLN A 237 -3.18 -6.57 17.99
CA GLN A 237 -1.83 -6.16 18.34
C GLN A 237 -1.07 -5.87 17.06
N SER A 238 -0.29 -4.79 17.05
CA SER A 238 0.59 -4.51 15.94
C SER A 238 1.66 -5.61 15.83
N ILE A 239 1.94 -6.04 14.61
CA ILE A 239 3.02 -6.99 14.31
C ILE A 239 4.13 -6.24 13.60
N SER A 240 5.36 -6.53 14.00
CA SER A 240 6.55 -5.86 13.46
C SER A 240 7.14 -6.67 12.32
N GLU A 241 7.53 -5.98 11.26
CA GLU A 241 8.37 -6.57 10.22
C GLU A 241 9.74 -6.95 10.79
N ILE A 242 10.25 -8.12 10.42
CA ILE A 242 11.55 -8.65 10.82
C ILE A 242 12.28 -9.21 9.59
N PRO A 243 13.61 -9.39 9.64
CA PRO A 243 14.32 -10.18 8.64
C PRO A 243 13.65 -11.56 8.46
N PRO A 244 13.59 -12.09 7.22
CA PRO A 244 12.86 -13.33 6.95
C PRO A 244 13.53 -14.51 7.67
N PRO A 245 12.81 -15.23 8.56
CA PRO A 245 13.40 -16.37 9.25
C PRO A 245 13.81 -17.46 8.26
N THR A 246 15.07 -17.91 8.33
CA THR A 246 15.64 -18.85 7.35
C THR A 246 14.83 -20.14 7.23
N TRP A 247 14.25 -20.63 8.32
CA TRP A 247 13.42 -21.83 8.33
C TRP A 247 12.07 -21.63 7.59
N LEU A 248 11.48 -20.43 7.64
CA LEU A 248 10.28 -20.10 6.86
C LEU A 248 10.59 -20.01 5.39
N VAL A 249 11.68 -19.34 5.02
CA VAL A 249 12.13 -19.23 3.63
C VAL A 249 12.39 -20.62 3.03
N LYS A 250 13.12 -21.47 3.76
CA LYS A 250 13.34 -22.87 3.36
C LYS A 250 12.03 -23.64 3.20
N SER A 251 11.08 -23.46 4.14
CA SER A 251 9.78 -24.13 4.04
C SER A 251 8.96 -23.65 2.84
N LEU A 252 9.03 -22.37 2.48
CA LEU A 252 8.35 -21.81 1.31
C LEU A 252 8.96 -22.40 0.02
N LEU A 253 10.28 -22.33 -0.13
CA LEU A 253 10.99 -22.86 -1.30
C LEU A 253 10.81 -24.37 -1.51
N ALA A 254 10.68 -25.14 -0.42
CA ALA A 254 10.43 -26.57 -0.50
C ALA A 254 9.01 -26.92 -0.97
N SER A 255 8.07 -25.97 -0.92
CA SER A 255 6.66 -26.17 -1.30
C SER A 255 6.31 -25.65 -2.69
N THR A 256 7.25 -24.98 -3.35
CA THR A 256 7.04 -24.43 -4.69
C THR A 256 7.49 -25.41 -5.77
N PRO A 257 6.71 -25.57 -6.84
CA PRO A 257 7.07 -26.40 -7.98
C PRO A 257 8.30 -25.86 -8.74
#